data_AF-A0A0G0F9K7-F1
#
_entry.id   AF-A0A0G0F9K7-F1
#
_cell.length_a   1.000
_cell.length_b   1.000
_cell.length_c   1.000
_cell.angle_alpha   90.00
_cell.angle_beta   90.00
_cell.angle_gamma   90.00
#
_symmetry.space_group_name_H-M   'P 1'
#
loop_
_entity.id
_entity.type
_entity.pdbx_description
1 polymer ?
#
loop_
_entity_poly.entity_id
_entity_poly.type
_entity_poly.pdbx_seq_one_letter_code
_entity_poly.pdbx_strand_id
1 'polypeptide(L)'
;MSKQYSLKFWIIFWSMAIVFLVGFYFFLEVRKQPEKIISGAINFLPIELSQKTEYKSIAYFANYLLAQDDMEKTFLILFQNNMEIRPGGGFIGAFGILKIKNGKVIEFQSHDLSNFDGRIPSNIEPPYPMKETLRIDSWKLRDSNWSPDFSENAKKAEYFYRLGQGQETFDGIVAVNTNVLNSFLKITGPVTLPDYPATFNSENAVLNLEYQVEKGYTEQGIERGERKTIMNELANVLMEKVFTLNNSQKFDLAKIILEDLNNKNIQLYFKDQDLENQAKNSFWAGEINSTWKGDYLMMIDANLASYKSDYYIDRSFDYVVDLSGEKPTANLKITYTHRGKAQDWMTKDYQTYLRVYAPKDAWLENSNDTGKIKFDKEFNKQYFGTLFTVPLNQTKTVEFNYTLKDLDINNYDLLIQKQSGVSQLPGKITVINKNGERKSYDVNIKNEWKLSKEK
;
A
#
# COMPACT_ATOMS: atom_id res chain seq x y z
N MET A 1 32.85 1.50 -67.31
CA MET A 1 31.38 1.71 -67.27
C MET A 1 30.95 1.80 -65.82
N SER A 2 30.53 2.98 -65.34
CA SER A 2 29.97 3.11 -63.99
C SER A 2 28.60 2.43 -63.96
N LYS A 3 28.38 1.47 -63.06
CA LYS A 3 27.05 0.90 -62.84
C LYS A 3 26.12 2.03 -62.39
N GLN A 4 25.20 2.46 -63.26
CA GLN A 4 24.16 3.41 -62.89
C GLN A 4 23.07 2.65 -62.14
N TYR A 5 22.92 2.94 -60.85
CA TYR A 5 21.86 2.38 -60.03
C TYR A 5 20.54 3.12 -60.29
N SER A 6 19.43 2.39 -60.28
CA SER A 6 18.11 2.96 -60.52
C SER A 6 17.67 3.89 -59.38
N LEU A 7 16.79 4.85 -59.69
CA LEU A 7 16.20 5.74 -58.68
C LEU A 7 15.53 4.94 -57.54
N LYS A 8 14.88 3.83 -57.87
CA LYS A 8 14.25 2.91 -56.91
C LYS A 8 15.27 2.29 -55.95
N PHE A 9 16.46 1.90 -56.44
CA PHE A 9 17.54 1.41 -55.59
C PHE A 9 17.98 2.48 -54.58
N TRP A 10 18.20 3.72 -55.05
CA TRP A 10 18.60 4.81 -54.16
C TRP A 10 17.54 5.15 -53.12
N ILE A 11 16.26 5.16 -53.48
CA ILE A 11 15.16 5.39 -52.53
C ILE A 11 15.13 4.30 -51.45
N ILE A 12 15.24 3.02 -51.82
CA ILE A 12 15.27 1.90 -50.86
C ILE A 12 16.52 1.98 -49.98
N PHE A 13 17.69 2.19 -50.59
CA PHE A 13 18.96 2.29 -49.88
C PHE A 13 18.96 3.40 -48.84
N TRP A 14 18.55 4.62 -49.22
CA TRP A 14 18.49 5.74 -48.29
C TRP A 14 17.41 5.56 -47.22
N SER A 15 16.26 4.95 -47.56
CA SER A 15 15.23 4.64 -46.56
C SER A 15 15.74 3.65 -45.51
N MET A 16 16.42 2.57 -45.93
CA MET A 16 17.02 1.59 -45.01
C MET A 16 18.17 2.20 -44.21
N ALA A 17 19.03 3.02 -44.83
CA ALA A 17 20.12 3.70 -44.15
C ALA A 17 19.61 4.70 -43.11
N ILE A 18 18.54 5.45 -43.40
CA ILE A 18 17.91 6.35 -42.43
C ILE A 18 17.32 5.56 -41.27
N VAL A 19 16.57 4.48 -41.51
CA VAL A 19 16.04 3.63 -40.44
C VAL A 19 17.16 3.06 -39.58
N PHE A 20 18.24 2.58 -40.21
CA PHE A 20 19.40 2.05 -39.49
C PHE A 20 20.12 3.12 -38.68
N LEU A 21 20.40 4.30 -39.26
CA LEU A 21 21.10 5.39 -38.59
C LEU A 21 20.26 6.01 -37.48
N VAL A 22 18.95 6.15 -37.68
CA VAL A 22 18.01 6.57 -36.63
C VAL A 22 17.97 5.53 -35.52
N GLY A 23 17.82 4.24 -35.85
CA GLY A 23 17.87 3.16 -34.88
C GLY A 23 19.20 3.10 -34.12
N PHE A 24 20.33 3.31 -34.80
CA PHE A 24 21.66 3.31 -34.23
C PHE A 24 21.92 4.55 -33.36
N TYR A 25 21.43 5.73 -33.77
CA TYR A 25 21.45 6.95 -32.97
C TYR A 25 20.64 6.76 -31.69
N PHE A 26 19.41 6.25 -31.79
CA PHE A 26 18.60 5.93 -30.60
C PHE A 26 19.28 4.88 -29.73
N PHE A 27 19.91 3.85 -30.30
CA PHE A 27 20.68 2.87 -29.54
C PHE A 27 21.87 3.50 -28.77
N LEU A 28 22.65 4.36 -29.42
CA LEU A 28 23.76 5.08 -28.79
C LEU A 28 23.28 6.05 -27.72
N GLU A 29 22.17 6.74 -27.96
CA GLU A 29 21.63 7.73 -27.04
C GLU A 29 20.95 7.05 -25.83
N VAL A 30 20.29 5.90 -26.01
CA VAL A 30 19.76 5.06 -24.91
C VAL A 30 20.90 4.59 -24.03
N ARG A 31 22.07 4.28 -24.61
CA ARG A 31 23.25 3.87 -23.87
C ARG A 31 23.89 5.02 -23.07
N LYS A 32 23.71 6.27 -23.49
CA LYS A 32 24.30 7.47 -22.84
C LYS A 32 23.37 8.13 -21.82
N GLN A 33 22.06 8.20 -22.10
CA GLN A 33 21.04 8.85 -21.27
C GLN A 33 19.74 8.03 -21.31
N PRO A 34 19.73 6.79 -20.77
CA PRO A 34 18.56 5.90 -20.82
C PRO A 34 17.30 6.56 -20.23
N GLU A 35 17.48 7.41 -19.22
CA GLU A 35 16.41 8.11 -18.50
C GLU A 35 15.61 9.08 -19.39
N LYS A 36 16.30 9.90 -20.20
CA LYS A 36 15.65 10.87 -21.09
C LYS A 36 14.91 10.20 -22.24
N ILE A 37 15.37 9.03 -22.68
CA ILE A 37 14.72 8.31 -23.77
C ILE A 37 13.55 7.47 -23.27
N ILE A 38 13.64 6.81 -22.12
CA ILE A 38 12.49 6.08 -21.56
C ILE A 38 11.38 7.08 -21.19
N SER A 39 11.70 8.16 -20.48
CA SER A 39 10.74 9.22 -20.16
C SER A 39 10.20 9.94 -21.41
N GLY A 40 11.05 10.13 -22.41
CA GLY A 40 10.68 10.68 -23.72
C GLY A 40 9.75 9.75 -24.51
N ALA A 41 10.02 8.44 -24.52
CA ALA A 41 9.23 7.42 -25.19
C ALA A 41 7.84 7.25 -24.57
N ILE A 42 7.72 7.38 -23.25
CA ILE A 42 6.42 7.37 -22.55
C ILE A 42 5.49 8.47 -23.08
N ASN A 43 6.02 9.61 -23.54
CA ASN A 43 5.20 10.68 -24.13
C ASN A 43 4.46 10.24 -25.40
N PHE A 44 5.03 9.28 -26.15
CA PHE A 44 4.47 8.77 -27.41
C PHE A 44 3.58 7.53 -27.24
N LEU A 45 3.45 6.99 -26.02
CA LEU A 45 2.52 5.90 -25.75
C LEU A 45 1.06 6.40 -25.90
N PRO A 46 0.16 5.62 -26.55
CA PRO A 46 -1.25 5.98 -26.71
C PRO A 46 -2.05 5.68 -25.43
N ILE A 47 -1.62 6.25 -24.31
CA ILE A 47 -2.23 6.12 -22.98
C ILE A 47 -2.57 7.48 -22.39
N GLU A 48 -3.43 7.51 -21.37
CA GLU A 48 -3.85 8.75 -20.71
C GLU A 48 -2.68 9.51 -20.06
N LEU A 49 -2.79 10.83 -19.96
CA LEU A 49 -1.72 11.69 -19.43
C LEU A 49 -1.39 11.39 -17.95
N SER A 50 -2.40 11.04 -17.16
CA SER A 50 -2.24 10.56 -15.78
C SER A 50 -1.33 9.33 -15.74
N GLN A 51 -1.64 8.32 -16.56
CA GLN A 51 -0.85 7.09 -16.68
C GLN A 51 0.58 7.39 -17.17
N LYS A 52 0.77 8.31 -18.12
CA LYS A 52 2.12 8.74 -18.56
C LYS A 52 2.96 9.29 -17.40
N THR A 53 2.34 10.04 -16.50
CA THR A 53 3.01 10.63 -15.34
C THR A 53 3.47 9.53 -14.38
N GLU A 54 2.58 8.58 -14.09
CA GLU A 54 2.89 7.41 -13.26
C GLU A 54 4.03 6.55 -13.83
N TYR A 55 4.01 6.25 -15.14
CA TYR A 55 5.11 5.50 -15.77
C TYR A 55 6.43 6.26 -15.73
N LYS A 56 6.42 7.59 -15.82
CA LYS A 56 7.64 8.40 -15.65
C LYS A 56 8.16 8.33 -14.22
N SER A 57 7.28 8.39 -13.23
CA SER A 57 7.66 8.20 -11.82
C SER A 57 8.25 6.80 -11.58
N ILE A 58 7.66 5.73 -12.13
CA ILE A 58 8.25 4.37 -12.07
C ILE A 58 9.63 4.36 -12.71
N ALA A 59 9.78 4.95 -13.90
CA ALA A 59 11.06 5.01 -14.58
C ALA A 59 12.11 5.77 -13.75
N TYR A 60 11.71 6.84 -13.05
CA TYR A 60 12.58 7.59 -12.15
C TYR A 60 13.13 6.70 -11.02
N PHE A 61 12.25 5.97 -10.31
CA PHE A 61 12.69 5.04 -9.27
C PHE A 61 13.54 3.89 -9.83
N ALA A 62 13.15 3.33 -10.99
CA ALA A 62 13.92 2.30 -11.65
C ALA A 62 15.34 2.77 -11.99
N ASN A 63 15.50 4.00 -12.49
CA ASN A 63 16.81 4.57 -12.77
C ASN A 63 17.65 4.71 -11.51
N TYR A 64 17.07 5.21 -10.41
CA TYR A 64 17.76 5.28 -9.13
C TYR A 64 18.27 3.90 -8.68
N LEU A 65 17.42 2.88 -8.73
CA LEU A 65 17.79 1.52 -8.34
C LEU A 65 18.81 0.86 -9.29
N LEU A 66 18.74 1.15 -10.59
CA LEU A 66 19.56 0.54 -11.64
C LEU A 66 20.86 1.31 -11.96
N ALA A 67 21.05 2.48 -11.37
CA ALA A 67 22.20 3.33 -11.61
C ALA A 67 23.52 2.59 -11.38
N GLN A 68 24.47 2.78 -12.31
CA GLN A 68 25.82 2.22 -12.26
C GLN A 68 26.77 3.28 -11.66
N ASP A 69 26.50 3.65 -10.42
CA ASP A 69 27.13 4.77 -9.70
C ASP A 69 28.08 4.33 -8.58
N ASP A 70 28.31 3.02 -8.45
CA ASP A 70 29.07 2.38 -7.36
C ASP A 70 28.57 2.68 -5.95
N MET A 71 27.37 3.26 -5.81
CA MET A 71 26.73 3.52 -4.53
C MET A 71 25.90 2.32 -4.09
N GLU A 72 26.05 1.95 -2.82
CA GLU A 72 25.18 0.98 -2.16
C GLU A 72 23.91 1.71 -1.67
N LYS A 73 22.75 1.16 -2.03
CA LYS A 73 21.44 1.67 -1.66
C LYS A 73 20.77 0.63 -0.75
N THR A 74 20.45 1.03 0.47
CA THR A 74 19.93 0.14 1.53
C THR A 74 18.49 0.49 1.86
N PHE A 75 17.61 -0.51 1.83
CA PHE A 75 16.17 -0.35 2.08
C PHE A 75 15.69 -1.21 3.22
N LEU A 76 14.87 -0.62 4.09
CA LEU A 76 14.08 -1.37 5.06
C LEU A 76 12.75 -1.76 4.41
N ILE A 77 12.48 -3.06 4.33
CA ILE A 77 11.23 -3.59 3.78
C ILE A 77 10.32 -4.03 4.93
N LEU A 78 9.14 -3.45 5.07
CA LEU A 78 8.16 -3.83 6.08
C LEU A 78 7.14 -4.79 5.47
N PHE A 79 7.11 -6.04 5.95
CA PHE A 79 6.15 -7.04 5.49
C PHE A 79 4.85 -6.93 6.30
N GLN A 80 3.83 -6.32 5.69
CA GLN A 80 2.55 -6.02 6.33
C GLN A 80 1.52 -7.11 6.05
N ASN A 81 1.12 -7.84 7.09
CA ASN A 81 0.05 -8.81 6.99
C ASN A 81 -1.32 -8.13 7.05
N ASN A 82 -1.90 -7.83 5.89
CA ASN A 82 -3.22 -7.20 5.81
C ASN A 82 -4.40 -8.14 6.14
N MET A 83 -4.15 -9.43 6.43
CA MET A 83 -5.16 -10.29 7.06
C MET A 83 -5.32 -10.00 8.56
N GLU A 84 -4.37 -9.29 9.16
CA GLU A 84 -4.46 -8.71 10.50
C GLU A 84 -4.22 -7.20 10.38
N ILE A 85 -5.26 -6.46 10.01
CA ILE A 85 -5.09 -5.08 9.54
C ILE A 85 -4.58 -4.15 10.65
N ARG A 86 -3.67 -3.26 10.25
CA ARG A 86 -3.21 -2.10 11.03
C ARG A 86 -3.48 -0.84 10.20
N PRO A 87 -3.55 0.34 10.82
CA PRO A 87 -3.80 1.61 10.13
C PRO A 87 -2.90 1.83 8.91
N GLY A 88 -1.61 1.51 9.05
CA GLY A 88 -0.63 1.65 7.99
C GLY A 88 -0.53 0.49 6.99
N GLY A 89 -1.40 -0.53 7.05
CA GLY A 89 -1.52 -1.54 6.00
C GLY A 89 -1.57 -3.01 6.42
N GLY A 90 -1.24 -3.33 7.67
CA GLY A 90 -1.24 -4.73 8.16
C GLY A 90 -0.24 -4.97 9.27
N PHE A 91 -0.40 -6.04 10.05
CA PHE A 91 0.52 -6.37 11.13
C PHE A 91 1.93 -6.66 10.59
N ILE A 92 2.97 -6.04 11.16
CA ILE A 92 4.34 -6.27 10.70
C ILE A 92 4.89 -7.46 11.49
N GLY A 93 4.87 -8.63 10.85
CA GLY A 93 5.42 -9.86 11.45
C GLY A 93 6.92 -10.02 11.22
N ALA A 94 7.44 -9.44 10.15
CA ALA A 94 8.85 -9.52 9.78
C ALA A 94 9.24 -8.25 9.01
N PHE A 95 10.54 -7.99 8.92
CA PHE A 95 11.08 -6.98 8.02
C PHE A 95 12.24 -7.55 7.22
N GLY A 96 12.54 -6.92 6.08
CA GLY A 96 13.69 -7.22 5.24
C GLY A 96 14.68 -6.07 5.22
N ILE A 97 15.94 -6.38 4.99
CA ILE A 97 16.99 -5.42 4.64
C ILE A 97 17.44 -5.80 3.23
N LEU A 98 17.28 -4.86 2.30
CA LEU A 98 17.65 -5.04 0.90
C LEU A 98 18.77 -4.07 0.54
N LYS A 99 19.89 -4.59 0.04
CA LYS A 99 20.99 -3.79 -0.46
C LYS A 99 21.15 -3.98 -1.96
N ILE A 100 21.18 -2.85 -2.66
CA ILE A 100 21.32 -2.79 -4.11
C ILE A 100 22.56 -1.97 -4.45
N LYS A 101 23.39 -2.47 -5.36
CA LYS A 101 24.52 -1.74 -5.91
C LYS A 101 24.63 -2.02 -7.39
N ASN A 102 24.81 -0.97 -8.19
CA ASN A 102 24.97 -1.10 -9.65
C ASN A 102 23.84 -1.90 -10.30
N GLY A 103 22.59 -1.65 -9.91
CA GLY A 103 21.41 -2.36 -10.42
C GLY A 103 21.32 -3.85 -10.09
N LYS A 104 22.11 -4.33 -9.12
CA LYS A 104 22.09 -5.71 -8.65
C LYS A 104 21.77 -5.75 -7.17
N VAL A 105 20.95 -6.71 -6.76
CA VAL A 105 20.81 -7.07 -5.35
C VAL A 105 22.11 -7.72 -4.91
N ILE A 106 22.79 -7.11 -3.95
CA ILE A 106 24.02 -7.66 -3.37
C ILE A 106 23.75 -8.40 -2.07
N GLU A 107 22.67 -8.05 -1.38
CA GLU A 107 22.26 -8.68 -0.14
C GLU A 107 20.76 -8.52 0.08
N PHE A 108 20.12 -9.59 0.55
CA PHE A 108 18.78 -9.54 1.12
C PHE A 108 18.74 -10.44 2.36
N GLN A 109 18.22 -9.90 3.44
CA GLN A 109 17.98 -10.65 4.68
C GLN A 109 16.58 -10.33 5.18
N SER A 110 15.87 -11.35 5.67
CA SER A 110 14.62 -11.16 6.42
C SER A 110 14.82 -11.48 7.91
N HIS A 111 14.07 -10.79 8.77
CA HIS A 111 14.16 -10.89 10.21
C HIS A 111 12.78 -11.05 10.85
N ASP A 112 12.63 -12.06 11.70
CA ASP A 112 11.42 -12.22 12.51
C ASP A 112 11.39 -11.18 13.64
N LEU A 113 10.29 -10.40 13.68
CA LEU A 113 10.08 -9.43 14.75
C LEU A 113 9.80 -10.06 16.10
N SER A 114 9.40 -11.34 16.16
CA SER A 114 9.31 -12.08 17.42
C SER A 114 10.66 -12.18 18.14
N ASN A 115 11.76 -12.18 17.37
CA ASN A 115 13.13 -12.17 17.89
C ASN A 115 13.67 -10.74 18.01
N PHE A 116 13.46 -9.90 17.00
CA PHE A 116 14.01 -8.53 16.99
C PHE A 116 13.42 -7.64 18.08
N ASP A 117 12.09 -7.68 18.30
CA ASP A 117 11.42 -6.80 19.28
C ASP A 117 11.89 -7.03 20.72
N GLY A 118 12.42 -8.22 21.03
CA GLY A 118 13.02 -8.53 22.33
C GLY A 118 14.24 -7.67 22.67
N ARG A 119 14.90 -7.08 21.66
CA ARG A 119 16.03 -6.16 21.82
C ARG A 119 15.62 -4.72 22.12
N ILE A 120 14.38 -4.35 21.77
CA ILE A 120 13.87 -2.99 21.96
C ILE A 120 13.51 -2.83 23.46
N PRO A 121 13.87 -1.73 24.13
CA PRO A 121 13.47 -1.46 25.52
C PRO A 121 11.95 -1.43 25.72
N SER A 122 11.46 -1.95 26.85
CA SER A 122 10.03 -2.03 27.18
C SER A 122 9.57 -0.85 28.05
N ASN A 123 9.73 0.36 27.50
CA ASN A 123 9.42 1.62 28.19
C ASN A 123 8.72 2.65 27.29
N ILE A 124 8.35 2.27 26.07
CA ILE A 124 7.67 3.15 25.12
C ILE A 124 6.18 2.86 25.20
N GLU A 125 5.40 3.88 25.52
CA GLU A 125 3.96 3.77 25.63
C GLU A 125 3.33 3.36 24.29
N PRO A 126 2.59 2.23 24.21
CA PRO A 126 1.83 1.88 23.04
C PRO A 126 0.60 2.79 22.89
N PRO A 127 0.20 3.09 21.65
CA PRO A 127 -0.97 3.93 21.42
C PRO A 127 -2.25 3.23 21.89
N TYR A 128 -3.20 4.02 22.39
CA TYR A 128 -4.55 3.53 22.70
C TYR A 128 -5.20 2.91 21.45
N PRO A 129 -5.93 1.78 21.56
CA PRO A 129 -6.23 1.00 22.78
C PRO A 129 -5.37 -0.25 22.96
N MET A 130 -4.14 -0.29 22.43
CA MET A 130 -3.34 -1.52 22.39
C MET A 130 -3.09 -2.13 23.77
N LYS A 131 -2.89 -1.30 24.80
CA LYS A 131 -2.74 -1.78 26.18
C LYS A 131 -3.96 -2.56 26.64
N GLU A 132 -5.13 -1.99 26.41
CA GLU A 132 -6.40 -2.54 26.87
C GLU A 132 -6.82 -3.78 26.07
N THR A 133 -6.56 -3.79 24.76
CA THR A 133 -7.02 -4.86 23.86
C THR A 133 -5.99 -5.97 23.68
N LEU A 134 -4.74 -5.61 23.37
CA LEU A 134 -3.66 -6.56 23.08
C LEU A 134 -2.91 -6.99 24.35
N ARG A 135 -3.12 -6.29 25.48
CA ARG A 135 -2.38 -6.53 26.74
C ARG A 135 -0.87 -6.44 26.55
N ILE A 136 -0.44 -5.48 25.72
CA ILE A 136 0.97 -5.15 25.53
C ILE A 136 1.31 -3.90 26.32
N ASP A 137 2.39 -3.94 27.09
CA ASP A 137 2.82 -2.81 27.91
C ASP A 137 3.80 -1.88 27.20
N SER A 138 4.21 -2.21 25.97
CA SER A 138 5.21 -1.43 25.24
C SER A 138 5.01 -1.48 23.74
N TRP A 139 5.16 -0.31 23.11
CA TRP A 139 5.20 -0.16 21.66
C TRP A 139 6.52 -0.67 21.10
N LYS A 140 6.46 -1.37 19.96
CA LYS A 140 7.59 -2.03 19.32
C LYS A 140 7.49 -1.92 17.79
N LEU A 141 8.50 -2.43 17.08
CA LEU A 141 8.60 -2.34 15.63
C LEU A 141 7.43 -3.01 14.90
N ARG A 142 6.90 -4.13 15.43
CA ARG A 142 5.73 -4.85 14.89
C ARG A 142 4.45 -4.01 14.72
N ASP A 143 4.32 -2.96 15.51
CA ASP A 143 3.17 -2.05 15.50
C ASP A 143 3.59 -0.61 15.13
N SER A 144 4.79 -0.44 14.55
CA SER A 144 5.31 0.87 14.13
C SER A 144 4.41 1.56 13.09
N ASN A 145 3.53 0.81 12.42
CA ASN A 145 2.58 1.31 11.45
C ASN A 145 1.19 1.67 12.01
N TRP A 146 1.16 2.23 13.22
CA TRP A 146 -0.08 2.67 13.86
C TRP A 146 -0.69 3.95 13.26
N SER A 147 0.12 4.78 12.60
CA SER A 147 -0.39 5.95 11.90
C SER A 147 -1.11 5.51 10.61
N PRO A 148 -2.20 6.16 10.21
CA PRO A 148 -2.73 6.02 8.85
C PRO A 148 -1.81 6.67 7.79
N ASP A 149 -0.82 7.46 8.21
CA ASP A 149 0.17 8.13 7.36
C ASP A 149 1.47 7.31 7.29
N PHE A 150 1.86 6.87 6.08
CA PHE A 150 3.02 6.00 5.94
C PHE A 150 4.36 6.70 6.16
N SER A 151 4.47 8.01 5.92
CA SER A 151 5.69 8.77 6.25
C SER A 151 5.97 8.75 7.76
N GLU A 152 4.94 8.88 8.59
CA GLU A 152 5.06 8.70 10.06
C GLU A 152 5.43 7.26 10.44
N ASN A 153 4.82 6.27 9.77
CA ASN A 153 5.10 4.85 10.01
C ASN A 153 6.54 4.47 9.66
N ALA A 154 7.06 4.96 8.54
CA ALA A 154 8.41 4.71 8.07
C ALA A 154 9.44 5.25 9.08
N LYS A 155 9.28 6.50 9.52
CA LYS A 155 10.13 7.11 10.56
C LYS A 155 10.04 6.35 11.88
N LYS A 156 8.83 5.92 12.28
CA LYS A 156 8.62 5.14 13.51
C LYS A 156 9.29 3.76 13.42
N ALA A 157 9.25 3.12 12.26
CA ALA A 157 9.91 1.84 12.04
C ALA A 157 11.43 1.98 12.14
N GLU A 158 12.03 2.98 11.49
CA GLU A 158 13.47 3.24 11.61
C GLU A 158 13.87 3.56 13.06
N TYR A 159 13.07 4.35 13.77
CA TYR A 159 13.27 4.63 15.20
C TYR A 159 13.34 3.35 16.04
N PHE A 160 12.37 2.44 15.89
CA PHE A 160 12.37 1.18 16.62
C PHE A 160 13.49 0.23 16.17
N TYR A 161 13.85 0.23 14.89
CA TYR A 161 15.00 -0.51 14.39
C TYR A 161 16.29 -0.08 15.10
N ARG A 162 16.51 1.23 15.26
CA ARG A 162 17.66 1.76 16.00
C ARG A 162 17.64 1.39 17.48
N LEU A 163 16.48 1.46 18.13
CA LEU A 163 16.34 1.03 19.52
C LEU A 163 16.62 -0.46 19.74
N GLY A 164 16.32 -1.29 18.74
CA GLY A 164 16.69 -2.71 18.71
C GLY A 164 18.16 -2.97 18.35
N GLN A 165 18.99 -1.92 18.34
CA GLN A 165 20.42 -1.96 17.99
C GLN A 165 20.69 -2.38 16.54
N GLY A 166 19.76 -2.09 15.63
CA GLY A 166 19.97 -2.26 14.20
C GLY A 166 21.07 -1.34 13.67
N GLN A 167 21.98 -1.90 12.87
CA GLN A 167 23.21 -1.22 12.42
C GLN A 167 23.04 -0.50 11.08
N GLU A 168 22.14 -0.96 10.21
CA GLU A 168 22.01 -0.44 8.84
C GLU A 168 21.44 0.98 8.79
N THR A 169 21.90 1.78 7.84
CA THR A 169 21.30 3.09 7.48
C THR A 169 20.49 2.95 6.21
N PHE A 170 19.21 3.35 6.26
CA PHE A 170 18.31 3.19 5.12
C PHE A 170 18.24 4.45 4.27
N ASP A 171 18.32 4.31 2.95
CA ASP A 171 18.03 5.34 1.94
C ASP A 171 16.53 5.49 1.71
N GLY A 172 15.79 4.40 1.90
CA GLY A 172 14.35 4.38 1.85
C GLY A 172 13.73 3.23 2.65
N ILE A 173 12.44 3.34 2.89
CA ILE A 173 11.63 2.38 3.60
C ILE A 173 10.45 2.04 2.72
N VAL A 174 10.23 0.75 2.48
CA VAL A 174 9.18 0.24 1.60
C VAL A 174 8.28 -0.65 2.42
N ALA A 175 6.98 -0.37 2.46
CA ALA A 175 6.02 -1.33 2.96
C ALA A 175 5.44 -2.14 1.79
N VAL A 176 5.34 -3.45 1.99
CA VAL A 176 4.65 -4.35 1.07
C VAL A 176 3.66 -5.19 1.86
N ASN A 177 2.40 -5.23 1.43
CA ASN A 177 1.41 -6.11 2.03
C ASN A 177 1.35 -7.48 1.33
N THR A 178 0.54 -8.41 1.85
CA THR A 178 0.50 -9.80 1.34
C THR A 178 0.03 -9.91 -0.11
N ASN A 179 -0.72 -8.92 -0.62
CA ASN A 179 -1.19 -8.94 -2.01
C ASN A 179 -0.03 -8.89 -3.01
N VAL A 180 1.09 -8.26 -2.65
CA VAL A 180 2.29 -8.12 -3.50
C VAL A 180 2.90 -9.49 -3.82
N LEU A 181 2.87 -10.44 -2.89
CA LEU A 181 3.35 -11.80 -3.14
C LEU A 181 2.53 -12.47 -4.24
N ASN A 182 1.20 -12.40 -4.13
CA ASN A 182 0.30 -12.98 -5.12
C ASN A 182 0.44 -12.30 -6.48
N SER A 183 0.59 -10.97 -6.50
CA SER A 183 0.70 -10.20 -7.73
C SER A 183 2.00 -10.52 -8.48
N PHE A 184 3.14 -10.63 -7.79
CA PHE A 184 4.41 -11.02 -8.39
C PHE A 184 4.37 -12.45 -8.94
N LEU A 185 3.78 -13.39 -8.20
CA LEU A 185 3.63 -14.79 -8.63
C LEU A 185 2.78 -14.96 -9.90
N LYS A 186 1.91 -13.99 -10.25
CA LYS A 186 1.21 -13.98 -11.54
C LYS A 186 2.16 -13.86 -12.73
N ILE A 187 3.31 -13.20 -12.54
CA ILE A 187 4.31 -12.96 -13.60
C ILE A 187 5.46 -13.95 -13.53
N THR A 188 5.99 -14.21 -12.33
CA THR A 188 7.14 -15.11 -12.14
C THR A 188 6.77 -16.59 -12.24
N GLY A 189 5.46 -16.88 -12.20
CA GLY A 189 4.92 -18.22 -12.05
C GLY A 189 5.18 -18.81 -10.65
N PRO A 190 4.67 -20.03 -10.41
CA PRO A 190 4.79 -20.70 -9.12
C PRO A 190 6.24 -20.89 -8.64
N VAL A 191 6.40 -21.01 -7.33
CA VAL A 191 7.65 -21.30 -6.64
C VAL A 191 7.49 -22.54 -5.77
N THR A 192 8.47 -23.43 -5.82
CA THR A 192 8.59 -24.59 -4.94
C THR A 192 9.90 -24.46 -4.19
N LEU A 193 9.89 -24.76 -2.89
CA LEU A 193 11.06 -24.74 -2.04
C LEU A 193 11.37 -26.18 -1.61
N PRO A 194 12.63 -26.66 -1.66
CA PRO A 194 12.97 -28.05 -1.38
C PRO A 194 12.50 -28.57 -0.02
N ASP A 195 12.59 -27.74 1.01
CA ASP A 195 12.30 -28.12 2.40
C ASP A 195 10.84 -27.88 2.82
N TYR A 196 9.98 -27.45 1.89
CA TYR A 196 8.59 -27.12 2.18
C TYR A 196 7.63 -27.86 1.23
N PRO A 197 6.59 -28.52 1.77
CA PRO A 197 5.72 -29.38 0.98
C PRO A 197 4.80 -28.61 0.01
N ALA A 198 4.59 -27.32 0.25
CA ALA A 198 3.67 -26.50 -0.53
C ALA A 198 4.32 -25.90 -1.77
N THR A 199 3.58 -25.87 -2.88
CA THR A 199 3.88 -24.99 -4.01
C THR A 199 3.16 -23.66 -3.82
N PHE A 200 3.91 -22.56 -3.91
CA PHE A 200 3.44 -21.19 -3.76
C PHE A 200 3.11 -20.62 -5.14
N ASN A 201 1.84 -20.32 -5.38
CA ASN A 201 1.37 -19.68 -6.61
C ASN A 201 0.50 -18.45 -6.27
N SER A 202 0.09 -17.70 -7.30
CA SER A 202 -0.67 -16.46 -7.13
C SER A 202 -2.04 -16.60 -6.45
N GLU A 203 -2.54 -17.82 -6.27
CA GLU A 203 -3.85 -18.10 -5.66
C GLU A 203 -3.74 -18.57 -4.21
N ASN A 204 -2.65 -19.27 -3.87
CA ASN A 204 -2.52 -19.96 -2.58
C ASN A 204 -1.32 -19.50 -1.74
N ALA A 205 -0.40 -18.70 -2.28
CA ALA A 205 0.89 -18.47 -1.66
C ALA A 205 0.78 -17.83 -0.27
N VAL A 206 -0.09 -16.83 -0.11
CA VAL A 206 -0.27 -16.17 1.20
C VAL A 206 -0.82 -17.16 2.22
N LEU A 207 -1.90 -17.89 1.92
CA LEU A 207 -2.47 -18.85 2.88
C LEU A 207 -1.52 -20.01 3.21
N ASN A 208 -0.77 -20.50 2.22
CA ASN A 208 0.25 -21.53 2.44
C ASN A 208 1.39 -20.99 3.31
N LEU A 209 1.81 -19.74 3.10
CA LEU A 209 2.83 -19.10 3.91
C LEU A 209 2.34 -18.90 5.35
N GLU A 210 1.10 -18.44 5.54
CA GLU A 210 0.48 -18.31 6.87
C GLU A 210 0.40 -19.65 7.58
N TYR A 211 -0.06 -20.70 6.89
CA TYR A 211 -0.09 -22.05 7.45
C TYR A 211 1.31 -22.50 7.87
N GLN A 212 2.30 -22.29 7.00
CA GLN A 212 3.67 -22.69 7.28
C GLN A 212 4.22 -22.01 8.54
N VAL A 213 4.10 -20.68 8.63
CA VAL A 213 4.69 -19.92 9.74
C VAL A 213 3.90 -20.08 11.04
N GLU A 214 2.62 -20.43 11.01
CA GLU A 214 1.78 -20.60 12.23
C GLU A 214 1.58 -22.06 12.67
N LYS A 215 1.67 -23.04 11.75
CA LYS A 215 1.38 -24.45 12.00
C LYS A 215 2.40 -25.42 11.41
N GLY A 216 2.65 -25.34 10.10
CA GLY A 216 3.47 -26.31 9.37
C GLY A 216 4.88 -26.48 9.95
N TYR A 217 5.48 -25.39 10.44
CA TYR A 217 6.81 -25.43 11.07
C TYR A 217 6.90 -26.44 12.23
N THR A 218 5.84 -26.62 13.03
CA THR A 218 5.84 -27.56 14.16
C THR A 218 5.84 -29.00 13.67
N GLU A 219 5.09 -29.30 12.60
CA GLU A 219 5.01 -30.63 11.99
C GLU A 219 6.34 -31.04 11.35
N GLN A 220 7.12 -30.05 10.90
CA GLN A 220 8.45 -30.22 10.34
C GLN A 220 9.57 -30.21 11.40
N GLY A 221 9.25 -30.02 12.68
CA GLY A 221 10.25 -29.94 13.74
C GLY A 221 11.13 -28.68 13.71
N ILE A 222 10.68 -27.63 13.01
CA ILE A 222 11.36 -26.33 12.97
C ILE A 222 11.12 -25.61 14.29
N GLU A 223 12.16 -24.99 14.86
CA GLU A 223 12.01 -24.20 16.08
C GLU A 223 11.14 -22.95 15.85
N ARG A 224 10.39 -22.53 16.87
CA ARG A 224 9.51 -21.35 16.75
C ARG A 224 10.24 -20.07 16.35
N GLY A 225 11.50 -19.90 16.77
CA GLY A 225 12.34 -18.77 16.38
C GLY A 225 12.72 -18.77 14.90
N GLU A 226 12.72 -19.94 14.26
CA GLU A 226 13.11 -20.16 12.87
C GLU A 226 11.89 -20.28 11.94
N ARG A 227 10.66 -20.24 12.45
CA ARG A 227 9.44 -20.47 11.66
C ARG A 227 9.27 -19.54 10.44
N LYS A 228 9.96 -18.40 10.40
CA LYS A 228 9.90 -17.40 9.32
C LYS A 228 11.12 -17.40 8.38
N THR A 229 12.05 -18.34 8.54
CA THR A 229 13.19 -18.50 7.60
C THR A 229 12.72 -18.73 6.16
N ILE A 230 11.60 -19.43 5.98
CA ILE A 230 10.93 -19.59 4.68
C ILE A 230 10.73 -18.26 3.94
N MET A 231 10.47 -17.16 4.65
CA MET A 231 10.25 -15.86 4.00
C MET A 231 11.53 -15.40 3.28
N ASN A 232 12.71 -15.70 3.83
CA ASN A 232 13.99 -15.39 3.20
C ASN A 232 14.19 -16.24 1.93
N GLU A 233 13.97 -17.54 2.03
CA GLU A 233 14.11 -18.48 0.91
C GLU A 233 13.16 -18.15 -0.24
N LEU A 234 11.89 -17.92 0.08
CA LEU A 234 10.87 -17.53 -0.91
C LEU A 234 11.22 -16.22 -1.60
N ALA A 235 11.66 -15.21 -0.85
CA ALA A 235 12.05 -13.92 -1.40
C ALA A 235 13.27 -14.05 -2.33
N ASN A 236 14.30 -14.82 -1.95
CA ASN A 236 15.47 -15.04 -2.79
C ASN A 236 15.11 -15.71 -4.13
N VAL A 237 14.31 -16.79 -4.10
CA VAL A 237 13.86 -17.47 -5.32
C VAL A 237 12.98 -16.56 -6.19
N LEU A 238 12.12 -15.74 -5.58
CA LEU A 238 11.32 -14.76 -6.30
C LEU A 238 12.17 -13.67 -6.96
N MET A 239 13.16 -13.14 -6.25
CA MET A 239 14.09 -12.14 -6.81
C MET A 239 14.86 -12.71 -7.99
N GLU A 240 15.40 -13.92 -7.89
CA GLU A 240 16.08 -14.60 -9.00
C GLU A 240 15.15 -14.70 -10.22
N LYS A 241 13.91 -15.15 -10.02
CA LYS A 241 12.91 -15.20 -11.10
C LYS A 241 12.67 -13.82 -11.71
N VAL A 242 12.49 -12.77 -10.91
CA VAL A 242 12.31 -11.40 -11.38
C VAL A 242 13.50 -10.93 -12.26
N PHE A 243 14.74 -11.22 -11.85
CA PHE A 243 15.92 -10.84 -12.63
C PHE A 243 16.07 -11.60 -13.95
N THR A 244 15.52 -12.82 -14.05
CA THR A 244 15.53 -13.64 -15.28
C THR A 244 14.38 -13.35 -16.25
N LEU A 245 13.43 -12.48 -15.88
CA LEU A 245 12.30 -12.14 -16.75
C LEU A 245 12.75 -11.54 -18.09
N ASN A 246 12.06 -11.94 -19.17
CA ASN A 246 12.24 -11.32 -20.48
C ASN A 246 11.62 -9.91 -20.53
N ASN A 247 11.89 -9.14 -21.59
CA ASN A 247 11.43 -7.74 -21.68
C ASN A 247 9.89 -7.59 -21.63
N SER A 248 9.14 -8.53 -22.20
CA SER A 248 7.66 -8.50 -22.13
C SER A 248 7.19 -8.72 -20.69
N GLN A 249 7.74 -9.73 -20.02
CA GLN A 249 7.40 -10.02 -18.62
C GLN A 249 7.82 -8.89 -17.68
N LYS A 250 8.94 -8.21 -17.94
CA LYS A 250 9.35 -7.01 -17.19
C LYS A 250 8.35 -5.87 -17.34
N PHE A 251 7.80 -5.67 -18.54
CA PHE A 251 6.75 -4.68 -18.77
C PHE A 251 5.45 -5.05 -18.04
N ASP A 252 5.07 -6.32 -18.03
CA ASP A 252 3.89 -6.78 -17.29
C ASP A 252 4.11 -6.70 -15.77
N LEU A 253 5.32 -6.98 -15.28
CA LEU A 253 5.69 -6.75 -13.89
C LEU A 253 5.60 -5.25 -13.52
N ALA A 254 6.06 -4.35 -14.39
CA ALA A 254 5.96 -2.91 -14.15
C ALA A 254 4.50 -2.43 -14.02
N LYS A 255 3.57 -2.99 -14.81
CA LYS A 255 2.13 -2.73 -14.67
C LYS A 255 1.59 -3.20 -13.32
N ILE A 256 1.98 -4.39 -12.88
CA ILE A 256 1.54 -4.94 -11.59
C ILE A 256 2.10 -4.13 -10.44
N ILE A 257 3.38 -3.73 -10.49
CA ILE A 257 3.97 -2.83 -9.50
C ILE A 257 3.21 -1.51 -9.45
N LEU A 258 2.84 -0.96 -10.62
CA LEU A 258 2.03 0.26 -10.68
C LEU A 258 0.66 0.08 -10.02
N GLU A 259 -0.01 -1.03 -10.33
CA GLU A 259 -1.29 -1.38 -9.70
C GLU A 259 -1.15 -1.52 -8.17
N ASP A 260 -0.08 -2.16 -7.70
CA ASP A 260 0.18 -2.31 -6.27
C ASP A 260 0.54 -1.00 -5.58
N LEU A 261 1.28 -0.10 -6.23
CA LEU A 261 1.53 1.26 -5.73
C LEU A 261 0.24 2.08 -5.64
N ASN A 262 -0.57 2.08 -6.70
CA ASN A 262 -1.84 2.82 -6.77
C ASN A 262 -2.89 2.26 -5.79
N ASN A 263 -2.91 0.95 -5.56
CA ASN A 263 -3.77 0.30 -4.59
C ASN A 263 -3.23 0.39 -3.15
N LYS A 264 -2.07 1.02 -2.93
CA LYS A 264 -1.35 1.10 -1.65
C LYS A 264 -1.00 -0.29 -1.08
N ASN A 265 -0.79 -1.27 -1.94
CA ASN A 265 -0.15 -2.53 -1.56
C ASN A 265 1.37 -2.38 -1.41
N ILE A 266 1.95 -1.43 -2.14
CA ILE A 266 3.32 -0.94 -1.95
C ILE A 266 3.24 0.53 -1.52
N GLN A 267 3.98 0.90 -0.49
CA GLN A 267 4.12 2.29 -0.04
C GLN A 267 5.60 2.63 0.12
N LEU A 268 5.98 3.85 -0.25
CA LEU A 268 7.37 4.26 -0.38
C LEU A 268 7.68 5.46 0.53
N TYR A 269 8.86 5.46 1.12
CA TYR A 269 9.41 6.61 1.84
C TYR A 269 10.90 6.69 1.54
N PHE A 270 11.42 7.88 1.23
CA PHE A 270 12.83 8.10 0.95
C PHE A 270 13.39 9.25 1.78
N LYS A 271 14.68 9.17 2.12
CA LYS A 271 15.39 10.30 2.76
C LYS A 271 15.79 11.37 1.75
N ASP A 272 16.10 10.95 0.54
CA ASP A 272 16.33 11.84 -0.59
C ASP A 272 15.02 12.57 -0.94
N GLN A 273 15.09 13.91 -0.96
CA GLN A 273 13.89 14.74 -1.12
C GLN A 273 13.31 14.68 -2.52
N ASP A 274 14.12 14.45 -3.55
CA ASP A 274 13.63 14.36 -4.92
C ASP A 274 12.84 13.07 -5.12
N LEU A 275 13.38 11.94 -4.65
CA LEU A 275 12.68 10.64 -4.63
C LEU A 275 11.39 10.69 -3.80
N GLU A 276 11.46 11.29 -2.62
CA GLU A 276 10.31 11.42 -1.73
C GLU A 276 9.21 12.29 -2.37
N ASN A 277 9.59 13.39 -3.02
CA ASN A 277 8.63 14.24 -3.74
C ASN A 277 7.99 13.48 -4.92
N GLN A 278 8.71 12.63 -5.63
CA GLN A 278 8.10 11.76 -6.66
C GLN A 278 7.07 10.81 -6.03
N ALA A 279 7.39 10.18 -4.90
CA ALA A 279 6.48 9.26 -4.21
C ALA A 279 5.21 9.99 -3.73
N LYS A 280 5.33 11.21 -3.20
CA LYS A 280 4.21 12.04 -2.75
C LYS A 280 3.32 12.49 -3.89
N ASN A 281 3.92 13.01 -4.97
CA ASN A 281 3.18 13.49 -6.14
C ASN A 281 2.41 12.38 -6.86
N SER A 282 2.88 11.13 -6.75
CA SER A 282 2.19 9.94 -7.25
C SER A 282 1.30 9.26 -6.21
N PHE A 283 1.12 9.83 -5.00
CA PHE A 283 0.35 9.27 -3.88
C PHE A 283 0.86 7.91 -3.33
N TRP A 284 2.05 7.48 -3.75
CA TRP A 284 2.72 6.25 -3.32
C TRP A 284 3.39 6.39 -1.95
N ALA A 285 3.59 7.62 -1.49
CA ALA A 285 4.05 7.91 -0.13
C ALA A 285 3.03 7.55 0.95
N GLY A 286 1.76 7.30 0.59
CA GLY A 286 0.76 6.85 1.55
C GLY A 286 0.40 7.88 2.61
N GLU A 287 0.60 9.16 2.33
CA GLU A 287 0.34 10.25 3.28
C GLU A 287 -1.16 10.55 3.38
N ILE A 288 -1.58 11.02 4.56
CA ILE A 288 -2.88 11.67 4.69
C ILE A 288 -2.80 13.05 4.00
N ASN A 289 -3.82 13.37 3.21
CA ASN A 289 -3.95 14.66 2.57
C ASN A 289 -4.38 15.73 3.59
N SER A 290 -3.40 16.26 4.30
CA SER A 290 -3.57 17.33 5.29
C SER A 290 -3.96 18.68 4.68
N THR A 291 -3.74 18.86 3.37
CA THR A 291 -3.97 20.12 2.63
C THR A 291 -5.36 20.24 2.00
N TRP A 292 -6.09 19.12 1.88
CA TRP A 292 -7.46 19.10 1.36
C TRP A 292 -8.39 19.98 2.20
N LYS A 293 -9.18 20.82 1.54
CA LYS A 293 -10.06 21.82 2.17
C LYS A 293 -11.56 21.51 2.08
N GLY A 294 -11.95 20.58 1.21
CA GLY A 294 -13.34 20.16 1.06
C GLY A 294 -13.77 19.15 2.12
N ASP A 295 -14.89 18.49 1.89
CA ASP A 295 -15.31 17.37 2.71
C ASP A 295 -14.31 16.21 2.56
N TYR A 296 -14.09 15.49 3.65
CA TYR A 296 -13.05 14.49 3.76
C TYR A 296 -13.57 13.29 4.51
N LEU A 297 -13.32 12.10 3.97
CA LEU A 297 -13.64 10.85 4.65
C LEU A 297 -12.47 9.88 4.52
N MET A 298 -12.02 9.35 5.65
CA MET A 298 -11.12 8.20 5.67
C MET A 298 -11.52 7.29 6.82
N MET A 299 -11.78 6.02 6.52
CA MET A 299 -12.16 5.00 7.48
C MET A 299 -10.95 4.11 7.73
N ILE A 300 -10.49 4.06 8.98
CA ILE A 300 -9.26 3.39 9.37
C ILE A 300 -9.55 2.35 10.43
N ASP A 301 -9.50 1.08 10.04
CA ASP A 301 -9.59 -0.06 10.95
C ASP A 301 -8.22 -0.44 11.50
N ALA A 302 -8.19 -0.86 12.77
CA ALA A 302 -7.08 -1.58 13.35
C ALA A 302 -7.62 -2.85 14.02
N ASN A 303 -7.32 -4.02 13.46
CA ASN A 303 -7.73 -5.29 14.03
C ASN A 303 -6.86 -5.62 15.24
N LEU A 304 -7.41 -5.45 16.44
CA LEU A 304 -6.70 -5.68 17.70
C LEU A 304 -7.08 -7.01 18.33
N ALA A 305 -7.56 -7.97 17.53
CA ALA A 305 -7.83 -9.31 17.97
C ALA A 305 -6.57 -10.20 17.98
N SER A 306 -5.45 -9.80 17.35
CA SER A 306 -4.24 -10.62 17.15
C SER A 306 -4.47 -11.90 16.32
N TYR A 307 -5.43 -11.86 15.41
CA TYR A 307 -5.80 -12.97 14.52
C TYR A 307 -6.03 -12.44 13.12
N LYS A 308 -5.90 -13.31 12.13
CA LYS A 308 -5.97 -12.99 10.69
C LYS A 308 -7.41 -12.91 10.18
N SER A 309 -8.32 -12.45 11.05
CA SER A 309 -9.75 -12.42 10.80
C SER A 309 -10.15 -11.46 9.68
N ASP A 310 -9.31 -10.47 9.31
CA ASP A 310 -9.64 -9.56 8.20
C ASP A 310 -9.82 -10.30 6.87
N TYR A 311 -9.20 -11.48 6.71
CA TYR A 311 -9.44 -12.35 5.54
C TYR A 311 -10.93 -12.73 5.37
N TYR A 312 -11.68 -12.77 6.47
CA TYR A 312 -13.10 -13.09 6.51
C TYR A 312 -14.01 -11.88 6.73
N ILE A 313 -13.47 -10.66 6.71
CA ILE A 313 -14.26 -9.44 6.93
C ILE A 313 -14.53 -8.73 5.62
N ASP A 314 -15.80 -8.69 5.24
CA ASP A 314 -16.27 -7.83 4.17
C ASP A 314 -16.71 -6.49 4.76
N ARG A 315 -16.38 -5.40 4.07
CA ARG A 315 -16.69 -4.03 4.48
C ARG A 315 -17.48 -3.32 3.41
N SER A 316 -18.42 -2.46 3.81
CA SER A 316 -19.08 -1.52 2.93
C SER A 316 -19.47 -0.25 3.67
N PHE A 317 -19.78 0.83 2.95
CA PHE A 317 -20.26 2.06 3.56
C PHE A 317 -21.40 2.72 2.79
N ASP A 318 -22.22 3.48 3.51
CA ASP A 318 -23.18 4.44 2.95
C ASP A 318 -22.88 5.80 3.57
N TYR A 319 -22.64 6.80 2.72
CA TYR A 319 -22.27 8.14 3.12
C TYR A 319 -23.27 9.14 2.53
N VAL A 320 -24.08 9.75 3.38
CA VAL A 320 -25.06 10.78 2.98
C VAL A 320 -24.60 12.12 3.51
N VAL A 321 -24.39 13.08 2.62
CA VAL A 321 -24.12 14.48 2.98
C VAL A 321 -25.30 15.34 2.56
N ASP A 322 -25.83 16.09 3.51
CA ASP A 322 -26.92 17.03 3.31
C ASP A 322 -26.42 18.46 3.46
N LEU A 323 -26.48 19.21 2.35
CA LEU A 323 -26.06 20.60 2.23
C LEU A 323 -27.25 21.58 2.19
N SER A 324 -28.49 21.08 2.35
CA SER A 324 -29.72 21.88 2.27
C SER A 324 -30.03 22.65 3.56
N GLY A 325 -29.53 22.17 4.69
CA GLY A 325 -29.70 22.80 5.99
C GLY A 325 -28.82 24.05 6.21
N GLU A 326 -29.08 24.76 7.31
CA GLU A 326 -28.25 25.90 7.74
C GLU A 326 -26.78 25.50 7.98
N LYS A 327 -26.58 24.27 8.47
CA LYS A 327 -25.28 23.64 8.63
C LYS A 327 -25.27 22.33 7.86
N PRO A 328 -24.25 22.08 7.00
CA PRO A 328 -24.08 20.79 6.37
C PRO A 328 -23.96 19.66 7.40
N THR A 329 -24.61 18.53 7.13
CA THR A 329 -24.57 17.33 7.98
C THR A 329 -24.17 16.12 7.16
N ALA A 330 -23.52 15.17 7.83
CA ALA A 330 -23.13 13.90 7.25
C ALA A 330 -23.61 12.73 8.11
N ASN A 331 -24.16 11.73 7.44
CA ASN A 331 -24.51 10.42 7.99
C ASN A 331 -23.60 9.38 7.33
N LEU A 332 -22.74 8.75 8.13
CA LEU A 332 -21.87 7.67 7.69
C LEU A 332 -22.29 6.37 8.36
N LYS A 333 -22.63 5.36 7.55
CA LYS A 333 -22.83 3.99 7.99
C LYS A 333 -21.71 3.12 7.44
N ILE A 334 -21.10 2.32 8.30
CA ILE A 334 -20.08 1.35 7.91
C ILE A 334 -20.55 -0.04 8.34
N THR A 335 -20.68 -0.94 7.38
CA THR A 335 -21.18 -2.30 7.59
C THR A 335 -20.04 -3.29 7.45
N TYR A 336 -19.91 -4.15 8.46
CA TYR A 336 -18.95 -5.24 8.54
C TYR A 336 -19.69 -6.56 8.55
N THR A 337 -19.32 -7.47 7.66
CA THR A 337 -19.85 -8.84 7.61
C THR A 337 -18.73 -9.83 7.88
N HIS A 338 -18.84 -10.57 8.98
CA HIS A 338 -17.87 -11.62 9.33
C HIS A 338 -18.27 -12.95 8.69
N ARG A 339 -17.60 -13.34 7.60
CA ARG A 339 -17.87 -14.59 6.87
C ARG A 339 -17.34 -15.86 7.53
N GLY A 340 -16.41 -15.74 8.47
CA GLY A 340 -15.89 -16.89 9.24
C GLY A 340 -16.99 -17.51 10.09
N LYS A 341 -17.08 -18.85 10.05
CA LYS A 341 -18.20 -19.61 10.65
C LYS A 341 -17.88 -20.17 12.03
N ALA A 342 -16.60 -20.40 12.32
CA ALA A 342 -16.11 -20.96 13.56
C ALA A 342 -14.71 -20.41 13.83
N GLN A 343 -14.30 -20.46 15.10
CA GLN A 343 -12.95 -20.12 15.50
C GLN A 343 -11.98 -21.23 15.06
N ASP A 344 -10.81 -20.84 14.56
CA ASP A 344 -9.72 -21.74 14.23
C ASP A 344 -8.36 -21.11 14.57
N TRP A 345 -7.27 -21.62 13.99
CA TRP A 345 -5.92 -21.10 14.22
C TRP A 345 -5.67 -19.73 13.59
N MET A 346 -6.46 -19.34 12.60
CA MET A 346 -6.34 -18.11 11.82
C MET A 346 -7.39 -17.08 12.22
N THR A 347 -8.58 -17.52 12.62
CA THR A 347 -9.81 -16.71 12.69
C THR A 347 -10.47 -16.81 14.06
N LYS A 348 -10.92 -15.66 14.56
CA LYS A 348 -11.87 -15.52 15.68
C LYS A 348 -12.71 -14.25 15.50
N ASP A 349 -13.53 -13.90 16.48
CA ASP A 349 -14.24 -12.61 16.50
C ASP A 349 -13.34 -11.43 16.12
N TYR A 350 -13.87 -10.57 15.26
CA TYR A 350 -13.14 -9.41 14.75
C TYR A 350 -13.28 -8.24 15.72
N GLN A 351 -12.18 -7.85 16.37
CA GLN A 351 -12.15 -6.69 17.25
C GLN A 351 -11.40 -5.56 16.56
N THR A 352 -12.09 -4.47 16.21
CA THR A 352 -11.48 -3.33 15.51
C THR A 352 -11.57 -2.06 16.33
N TYR A 353 -10.47 -1.29 16.33
CA TYR A 353 -10.50 0.13 16.64
C TYR A 353 -10.64 0.91 15.33
N LEU A 354 -11.86 1.33 15.04
CA LEU A 354 -12.19 2.16 13.89
C LEU A 354 -11.93 3.63 14.23
N ARG A 355 -11.20 4.34 13.37
CA ARG A 355 -11.11 5.80 13.36
C ARG A 355 -11.71 6.32 12.05
N VAL A 356 -12.72 7.18 12.18
CA VAL A 356 -13.31 7.93 11.06
C VAL A 356 -12.71 9.33 11.05
N TYR A 357 -11.90 9.65 10.04
CA TYR A 357 -11.34 10.99 9.84
C TYR A 357 -12.30 11.81 8.98
N ALA A 358 -12.60 13.00 9.48
CA ALA A 358 -13.47 14.00 8.88
C ALA A 358 -12.74 15.35 8.80
N PRO A 359 -13.32 16.39 8.18
CA PRO A 359 -12.75 17.74 8.23
C PRO A 359 -12.46 18.18 9.67
N LYS A 360 -11.41 18.99 9.84
CA LYS A 360 -10.81 19.34 11.16
C LYS A 360 -11.79 19.94 12.19
N ASP A 361 -12.89 20.51 11.71
CA ASP A 361 -13.91 21.20 12.51
C ASP A 361 -15.28 20.49 12.46
N ALA A 362 -15.33 19.26 11.93
CA ALA A 362 -16.50 18.41 12.00
C ALA A 362 -16.86 18.12 13.46
N TRP A 363 -18.13 17.91 13.77
CA TRP A 363 -18.58 17.66 15.14
C TRP A 363 -19.56 16.50 15.19
N LEU A 364 -19.27 15.47 15.98
CA LEU A 364 -20.14 14.31 16.13
C LEU A 364 -21.36 14.68 16.99
N GLU A 365 -22.54 14.60 16.40
CA GLU A 365 -23.81 14.84 17.09
C GLU A 365 -24.25 13.59 17.85
N ASN A 366 -24.17 12.43 17.19
CA ASN A 366 -24.46 11.13 17.80
C ASN A 366 -23.82 9.99 16.99
N SER A 367 -23.79 8.81 17.61
CA SER A 367 -23.38 7.58 16.97
C SER A 367 -24.26 6.42 17.43
N ASN A 368 -24.50 5.45 16.54
CA ASN A 368 -25.30 4.26 16.84
C ASN A 368 -24.46 2.99 16.66
N ASP A 369 -24.71 2.00 17.51
CA ASP A 369 -24.03 0.70 17.54
C ASP A 369 -22.49 0.76 17.67
N THR A 370 -21.96 1.92 18.07
CA THR A 370 -20.54 2.13 18.39
C THR A 370 -20.21 1.76 19.84
N GLY A 371 -18.93 1.58 20.12
CA GLY A 371 -18.41 1.62 21.48
C GLY A 371 -18.27 3.07 21.98
N LYS A 372 -17.47 3.25 23.05
CA LYS A 372 -17.15 4.59 23.56
C LYS A 372 -16.36 5.37 22.51
N ILE A 373 -16.86 6.56 22.16
CA ILE A 373 -16.19 7.45 21.21
C ILE A 373 -14.97 8.13 21.86
N LYS A 374 -13.88 8.17 21.10
CA LYS A 374 -12.66 8.94 21.34
C LYS A 374 -12.54 10.01 20.27
N PHE A 375 -12.18 11.21 20.69
CA PHE A 375 -11.98 12.35 19.80
C PHE A 375 -10.53 12.77 19.87
N ASP A 376 -9.93 13.03 18.72
CA ASP A 376 -8.63 13.66 18.64
C ASP A 376 -8.45 14.36 17.28
N LYS A 377 -7.36 15.10 17.14
CA LYS A 377 -6.98 15.80 15.91
C LYS A 377 -5.56 15.43 15.51
N GLU A 378 -5.41 14.98 14.27
CA GLU A 378 -4.12 14.74 13.64
C GLU A 378 -4.23 15.03 12.14
N PHE A 379 -3.11 15.34 11.49
CA PHE A 379 -3.04 15.61 10.04
C PHE A 379 -4.03 16.67 9.53
N ASN A 380 -4.33 17.70 10.35
CA ASN A 380 -5.34 18.71 10.05
C ASN A 380 -6.72 18.10 9.72
N LYS A 381 -7.08 17.05 10.46
CA LYS A 381 -8.36 16.35 10.45
C LYS A 381 -8.80 16.12 11.89
N GLN A 382 -10.09 15.93 12.08
CA GLN A 382 -10.63 15.42 13.33
C GLN A 382 -10.99 13.96 13.11
N TYR A 383 -10.73 13.09 14.09
CA TYR A 383 -11.21 11.72 14.02
C TYR A 383 -12.15 11.36 15.17
N PHE A 384 -13.07 10.45 14.85
CA PHE A 384 -13.97 9.78 15.78
C PHE A 384 -13.54 8.31 15.88
N GLY A 385 -12.91 7.94 17.00
CA GLY A 385 -12.41 6.61 17.28
C GLY A 385 -13.41 5.79 18.08
N THR A 386 -13.63 4.52 17.72
CA THR A 386 -14.47 3.59 18.48
C THR A 386 -13.92 2.17 18.43
N LEU A 387 -13.99 1.47 19.56
CA LEU A 387 -13.66 0.06 19.66
C LEU A 387 -14.95 -0.78 19.67
N PHE A 388 -15.04 -1.80 18.83
CA PHE A 388 -16.15 -2.76 18.86
C PHE A 388 -15.73 -4.12 18.33
N THR A 389 -16.61 -5.11 18.52
CA THR A 389 -16.43 -6.48 18.05
C THR A 389 -17.52 -6.85 17.05
N VAL A 390 -17.14 -7.59 16.00
CA VAL A 390 -18.04 -8.27 15.06
C VAL A 390 -17.85 -9.77 15.27
N PRO A 391 -18.80 -10.45 15.92
CA PRO A 391 -18.69 -11.90 16.14
C PRO A 391 -18.68 -12.69 14.84
N LEU A 392 -18.17 -13.92 14.91
CA LEU A 392 -18.24 -14.89 13.81
C LEU A 392 -19.66 -15.01 13.23
N ASN A 393 -19.77 -15.07 11.91
CA ASN A 393 -21.03 -15.23 11.17
C ASN A 393 -22.09 -14.16 11.48
N GLN A 394 -21.68 -12.97 11.93
CA GLN A 394 -22.56 -11.84 12.20
C GLN A 394 -22.26 -10.66 11.27
N THR A 395 -23.25 -9.78 11.14
CA THR A 395 -23.11 -8.48 10.50
C THR A 395 -23.30 -7.39 11.55
N LYS A 396 -22.49 -6.34 11.48
CA LYS A 396 -22.64 -5.16 12.34
C LYS A 396 -22.51 -3.91 11.49
N THR A 397 -23.43 -2.97 11.67
CA THR A 397 -23.34 -1.62 11.09
C THR A 397 -23.11 -0.63 12.22
N VAL A 398 -22.10 0.22 12.07
CA VAL A 398 -21.86 1.37 12.95
C VAL A 398 -22.23 2.65 12.22
N GLU A 399 -22.78 3.62 12.94
CA GLU A 399 -23.28 4.86 12.35
C GLU A 399 -22.71 6.08 13.07
N PHE A 400 -22.32 7.09 12.28
CA PHE A 400 -21.83 8.38 12.76
C PHE A 400 -22.66 9.48 12.11
N ASN A 401 -23.27 10.33 12.94
CA ASN A 401 -23.97 11.53 12.52
C ASN A 401 -23.17 12.74 12.98
N TYR A 402 -22.67 13.54 12.05
CA TYR A 402 -21.83 14.69 12.37
C TYR A 402 -22.16 15.91 11.52
N THR A 403 -21.95 17.09 12.08
CA THR A 403 -22.00 18.35 11.36
C THR A 403 -20.65 18.63 10.70
N LEU A 404 -20.70 19.23 9.51
CA LEU A 404 -19.56 19.69 8.74
C LEU A 404 -19.54 21.22 8.79
N LYS A 405 -18.36 21.81 9.05
CA LYS A 405 -18.16 23.25 9.14
C LYS A 405 -17.23 23.74 8.04
N ASP A 406 -17.36 25.02 7.68
CA ASP A 406 -16.47 25.73 6.77
C ASP A 406 -16.31 25.08 5.38
N LEU A 407 -17.35 24.40 4.89
CA LEU A 407 -17.40 23.87 3.53
C LEU A 407 -17.92 24.92 2.53
N ASP A 408 -17.32 24.98 1.35
CA ASP A 408 -17.91 25.68 0.21
C ASP A 408 -19.07 24.84 -0.36
N ILE A 409 -20.28 25.10 0.13
CA ILE A 409 -21.50 24.40 -0.28
C ILE A 409 -21.78 24.59 -1.79
N ASN A 410 -21.38 25.71 -2.39
CA ASN A 410 -21.63 25.98 -3.81
C ASN A 410 -20.69 25.17 -4.72
N ASN A 411 -19.47 24.89 -4.23
CA ASN A 411 -18.47 24.08 -4.89
C ASN A 411 -18.08 22.89 -4.01
N TYR A 412 -19.07 22.09 -3.66
CA TYR A 412 -18.87 20.93 -2.81
C TYR A 412 -17.88 19.95 -3.46
N ASP A 413 -16.77 19.73 -2.76
CA ASP A 413 -15.72 18.78 -3.09
C ASP A 413 -15.61 17.75 -1.96
N LEU A 414 -15.54 16.46 -2.31
CA LEU A 414 -15.36 15.36 -1.36
C LEU A 414 -14.14 14.52 -1.78
N LEU A 415 -13.25 14.27 -0.83
CA LEU A 415 -12.16 13.30 -0.96
C LEU A 415 -12.38 12.13 0.00
N ILE A 416 -12.46 10.92 -0.55
CA ILE A 416 -12.42 9.67 0.22
C ILE A 416 -11.04 9.05 0.04
N GLN A 417 -10.23 9.05 1.11
CA GLN A 417 -8.93 8.38 1.10
C GLN A 417 -9.07 6.93 1.56
N LYS A 418 -8.37 6.05 0.85
CA LYS A 418 -8.36 4.61 1.11
C LYS A 418 -7.31 4.25 2.18
N GLN A 419 -7.67 3.33 3.08
CA GLN A 419 -6.74 2.67 3.97
C GLN A 419 -5.85 1.66 3.20
N SER A 420 -4.55 1.66 3.48
CA SER A 420 -3.64 0.60 3.03
C SER A 420 -4.09 -0.78 3.57
N GLY A 421 -3.85 -1.86 2.82
CA GLY A 421 -4.21 -3.22 3.25
C GLY A 421 -5.67 -3.64 3.03
N VAL A 422 -6.63 -2.70 2.96
CA VAL A 422 -8.00 -2.99 2.52
C VAL A 422 -8.00 -3.10 0.99
N SER A 423 -8.31 -4.26 0.40
CA SER A 423 -8.20 -4.45 -1.05
C SER A 423 -9.19 -3.59 -1.85
N GLN A 424 -10.44 -3.53 -1.40
CA GLN A 424 -11.49 -2.71 -2.01
C GLN A 424 -12.55 -2.38 -0.97
N LEU A 425 -13.16 -1.20 -1.08
CA LEU A 425 -14.24 -0.79 -0.20
C LEU A 425 -15.45 -0.33 -1.03
N PRO A 426 -16.45 -1.21 -1.25
CA PRO A 426 -17.69 -0.84 -1.90
C PRO A 426 -18.49 0.12 -1.03
N GLY A 427 -19.20 1.04 -1.66
CA GLY A 427 -20.12 1.90 -0.94
C GLY A 427 -20.99 2.76 -1.82
N LYS A 428 -21.84 3.53 -1.16
CA LYS A 428 -22.76 4.45 -1.80
C LYS A 428 -22.60 5.84 -1.21
N ILE A 429 -22.51 6.84 -2.06
CA ILE A 429 -22.37 8.24 -1.66
C ILE A 429 -23.60 8.98 -2.15
N THR A 430 -24.31 9.64 -1.24
CA THR A 430 -25.45 10.49 -1.57
C THR A 430 -25.11 11.93 -1.19
N VAL A 431 -25.23 12.85 -2.15
CA VAL A 431 -25.15 14.29 -1.88
C VAL A 431 -26.53 14.90 -2.10
N ILE A 432 -27.06 15.53 -1.05
CA ILE A 432 -28.27 16.37 -1.11
C ILE A 432 -27.77 17.80 -1.20
N ASN A 433 -27.99 18.45 -2.34
CA ASN A 433 -27.49 19.80 -2.56
C ASN A 433 -28.31 20.86 -1.81
N LYS A 434 -27.89 22.13 -1.89
CA LYS A 434 -28.57 23.26 -1.24
C LYS A 434 -30.06 23.41 -1.59
N ASN A 435 -30.48 22.93 -2.77
CA ASN A 435 -31.87 22.97 -3.23
C ASN A 435 -32.67 21.72 -2.80
N GLY A 436 -32.05 20.80 -2.06
CA GLY A 436 -32.66 19.52 -1.67
C GLY A 436 -32.61 18.44 -2.76
N GLU A 437 -31.93 18.68 -3.90
CA GLU A 437 -31.81 17.68 -4.95
C GLU A 437 -30.80 16.61 -4.56
N ARG A 438 -31.18 15.34 -4.74
CA ARG A 438 -30.37 14.17 -4.36
C ARG A 438 -29.63 13.61 -5.56
N LYS A 439 -28.30 13.45 -5.44
CA LYS A 439 -27.47 12.70 -6.39
C LYS A 439 -26.74 11.58 -5.66
N SER A 440 -26.80 10.36 -6.21
CA SER A 440 -26.15 9.19 -5.62
C SER A 440 -25.09 8.60 -6.55
N TYR A 441 -24.05 8.03 -5.97
CA TYR A 441 -22.92 7.41 -6.65
C TYR A 441 -22.62 6.07 -5.99
N ASP A 442 -22.72 4.98 -6.75
CA ASP A 442 -22.18 3.69 -6.33
C ASP A 442 -20.68 3.68 -6.65
N VAL A 443 -19.87 3.36 -5.64
CA VAL A 443 -18.42 3.43 -5.72
C VAL A 443 -17.79 2.15 -5.22
N ASN A 444 -16.60 1.84 -5.73
CA ASN A 444 -15.75 0.79 -5.19
C ASN A 444 -14.33 1.35 -5.04
N ILE A 445 -14.00 1.75 -3.80
CA ILE A 445 -12.78 2.48 -3.47
C ILE A 445 -11.59 1.51 -3.52
N LYS A 446 -10.85 1.52 -4.64
CA LYS A 446 -9.59 0.77 -4.84
C LYS A 446 -8.35 1.64 -4.67
N ASN A 447 -8.49 2.94 -4.89
CA ASN A 447 -7.55 4.03 -4.63
C ASN A 447 -8.34 5.23 -4.08
N GLU A 448 -7.77 6.43 -4.00
CA GLU A 448 -8.52 7.62 -3.60
C GLU A 448 -9.72 7.88 -4.54
N TRP A 449 -10.88 8.21 -3.97
CA TRP A 449 -12.03 8.65 -4.74
C TRP A 449 -12.31 10.12 -4.47
N LYS A 450 -12.61 10.87 -5.53
CA LYS A 450 -12.85 12.30 -5.44
C LYS A 450 -14.11 12.67 -6.21
N LEU A 451 -14.98 13.42 -5.55
CA LEU A 451 -16.04 14.19 -6.19
C LEU A 451 -15.62 15.64 -6.21
N SER A 452 -15.54 16.20 -7.42
CA SER A 452 -15.47 17.64 -7.64
C SER A 452 -16.44 18.02 -8.74
N LYS A 453 -16.95 19.26 -8.74
CA LYS A 453 -17.54 19.81 -9.95
C LYS A 453 -16.47 19.77 -11.04
N GLU A 454 -16.78 19.20 -12.20
CA GLU A 454 -16.00 19.43 -13.42
C GLU A 454 -15.90 20.96 -13.57
N LYS A 455 -14.67 21.49 -13.50
CA LYS A 455 -14.41 22.92 -13.64
C LYS A 455 -14.55 23.36 -15.08
#